data_AF-M3ZK78-F1
#
_entry.id   AF-M3ZK78-F1
#
_cell.length_a   1.000
_cell.length_b   1.000
_cell.length_c   1.000
_cell.angle_alpha   90.00
_cell.angle_beta   90.00
_cell.angle_gamma   90.00
#
_symmetry.space_group_name_H-M   'P 1'
#
loop_
_entity.id
_entity.type
_entity.pdbx_description
1 polymer ?
#
loop_
_entity_poly.entity_id
_entity_poly.type
_entity_poly.pdbx_seq_one_letter_code
_entity_poly.pdbx_strand_id
1 'polypeptide(L)'
;MKMRLGCVCRPVCWPCGSLLDSRHCVFALTLLTLLMQVVVEANSWWSLAMNPLLIPEAYIIGAQPLCSQLVGLSQGQKKLCQLYQDHMQFIGEGAKMGIRECQYQFRHRRWNCSTVDNASVFGRVMQIGSRETAFTYAISAAGVVNTVSRACREGELNSCGCSRAARPKDLQRDWLWGGCGDNLNYGYRFSREFVDAREREKSYPKGSYDSARLQMNLHNNEAGRRAVSNLADVSCKCHGVSGSCSLKTCWLQLADFRKVGDALKEKYDSAAVMKLNSRGKLVPMHSNFNAPTSNDLVHIDQSPDYCLKNQSTGSIGTVGRLCNKTSEGMDGCELMCCGRGYDQFKAHLVERCNCKFHWCCYVKCRVCTTVVDQFVCK
;
A
#
# COMPACT_ATOMS: atom_id res chain seq x y z
N MET A 1 72.86 34.66 52.14
CA MET A 1 73.62 33.82 53.10
C MET A 1 72.62 32.87 53.79
N LYS A 2 72.94 31.57 53.97
CA LYS A 2 72.32 30.50 54.83
C LYS A 2 70.85 30.68 55.33
N MET A 3 69.92 29.71 55.36
CA MET A 3 69.81 28.23 55.11
C MET A 3 68.28 27.93 54.93
N ARG A 4 67.76 26.86 54.27
CA ARG A 4 67.69 25.40 54.60
C ARG A 4 67.14 25.08 56.01
N LEU A 5 66.24 24.12 56.27
CA LEU A 5 65.35 23.23 55.46
C LEU A 5 63.89 23.44 55.99
N GLY A 6 62.81 22.66 55.74
CA GLY A 6 62.50 21.40 55.02
C GLY A 6 60.95 21.34 54.84
N CYS A 7 60.22 20.26 54.50
CA CYS A 7 60.43 18.82 54.25
C CYS A 7 59.47 18.41 53.07
N VAL A 8 59.54 17.32 52.30
CA VAL A 8 59.88 15.88 52.48
C VAL A 8 58.73 15.10 53.17
N CYS A 9 58.01 14.15 52.56
CA CYS A 9 58.20 13.44 51.26
C CYS A 9 56.90 12.87 50.63
N ARG A 10 56.84 12.80 49.28
CA ARG A 10 56.39 11.71 48.34
C ARG A 10 55.13 10.84 48.63
N PRO A 11 54.36 10.39 47.60
CA PRO A 11 54.87 9.63 46.43
C PRO A 11 54.39 10.10 45.03
N VAL A 12 55.28 10.13 44.03
CA VAL A 12 55.44 9.16 42.90
C VAL A 12 54.42 9.35 41.76
N CYS A 13 54.92 9.73 40.59
CA CYS A 13 54.17 9.85 39.33
C CYS A 13 54.01 8.48 38.63
N TRP A 14 53.16 8.43 37.60
CA TRP A 14 53.48 7.86 36.27
C TRP A 14 52.73 8.69 35.20
N PRO A 15 53.10 8.61 33.90
CA PRO A 15 52.92 9.76 32.99
C PRO A 15 51.55 9.85 32.31
N CYS A 16 50.92 11.02 32.39
CA CYS A 16 49.85 11.41 31.47
C CYS A 16 50.48 11.95 30.17
N GLY A 17 50.73 11.06 29.22
CA GLY A 17 51.33 11.37 27.91
C GLY A 17 50.31 11.38 26.77
N SER A 18 50.70 12.01 25.67
CA SER A 18 49.97 12.17 24.38
C SER A 18 48.60 12.85 24.45
N LEU A 19 48.47 13.96 23.71
CA LEU A 19 47.16 14.50 23.33
C LEU A 19 46.41 13.43 22.53
N LEU A 20 45.13 13.20 22.83
CA LEU A 20 44.25 12.58 21.85
C LEU A 20 44.12 13.55 20.67
N ASP A 21 44.53 13.12 19.48
CA ASP A 21 44.42 13.97 18.29
C ASP A 21 42.96 14.34 18.07
N SER A 22 42.66 15.63 18.08
CA SER A 22 41.33 16.21 17.84
C SER A 22 40.73 15.68 16.52
N ARG A 23 41.58 15.36 15.53
CA ARG A 23 41.17 14.76 14.26
C ARG A 23 40.52 13.39 14.46
N HIS A 24 40.96 12.57 15.41
CA HIS A 24 40.32 11.28 15.70
C HIS A 24 38.96 11.43 16.38
N CYS A 25 38.79 12.41 17.29
CA CYS A 25 37.46 12.72 17.84
C CYS A 25 36.51 13.26 16.75
N VAL A 26 37.00 14.12 15.85
CA VAL A 26 36.21 14.60 14.70
C VAL A 26 35.86 13.45 13.76
N PHE A 27 36.79 12.56 13.42
CA PHE A 27 36.50 11.38 12.59
C PHE A 27 35.54 10.40 13.26
N ALA A 28 35.62 10.20 14.58
CA ALA A 28 34.66 9.38 15.30
C ALA A 28 33.26 10.00 15.29
N LEU A 29 33.14 11.33 15.47
CA LEU A 29 31.87 12.06 15.41
C LEU A 29 31.29 12.17 14.00
N THR A 30 32.11 12.33 12.96
CA THR A 30 31.64 12.30 11.56
C THR A 30 31.27 10.89 11.12
N LEU A 31 31.98 9.85 11.60
CA LEU A 31 31.58 8.46 11.35
C LEU A 31 30.28 8.10 12.10
N LEU A 32 30.11 8.54 13.36
CA LEU A 32 28.84 8.36 14.08
C LEU A 32 27.68 9.10 13.39
N THR A 33 27.90 10.32 12.92
CA THR A 33 26.84 11.06 12.19
C THR A 33 26.58 10.52 10.79
N LEU A 34 27.57 9.96 10.08
CA LEU A 34 27.35 9.19 8.84
C LEU A 34 26.54 7.91 9.12
N LEU A 35 26.87 7.15 10.15
CA LEU A 35 26.14 5.94 10.54
C LEU A 35 24.69 6.27 10.97
N MET A 36 24.48 7.40 11.64
CA MET A 36 23.14 7.91 11.98
C MET A 36 22.39 8.53 10.78
N GLN A 37 23.06 8.85 9.68
CA GLN A 37 22.45 9.43 8.47
C GLN A 37 21.91 8.39 7.46
N VAL A 38 22.05 7.09 7.71
CA VAL A 38 21.48 6.02 6.85
C VAL A 38 20.34 5.25 7.53
N VAL A 39 19.63 5.89 8.47
CA VAL A 39 18.27 5.44 8.84
C VAL A 39 17.30 5.87 7.74
N VAL A 40 17.16 5.04 6.71
CA VAL A 40 16.14 5.23 5.66
C VAL A 40 14.75 5.05 6.29
N GLU A 41 13.97 6.14 6.41
CA GLU A 41 12.59 6.15 6.95
C GLU A 41 11.56 5.43 6.04
N ALA A 42 11.81 4.17 5.70
CA ALA A 42 10.92 3.34 4.88
C ALA A 42 9.70 2.77 5.66
N ASN A 43 9.59 3.08 6.96
CA ASN A 43 8.41 2.77 7.76
C ASN A 43 7.21 3.56 7.19
N SER A 44 6.27 2.88 6.53
CA SER A 44 5.06 3.47 5.91
C SER A 44 3.80 2.92 6.57
N TRP A 45 2.70 3.70 6.57
CA TRP A 45 1.41 3.34 7.17
C TRP A 45 0.81 2.02 6.64
N TRP A 46 1.26 1.55 5.47
CA TRP A 46 0.95 0.21 4.96
C TRP A 46 1.33 -0.93 5.92
N SER A 47 2.28 -0.72 6.84
CA SER A 47 2.66 -1.66 7.92
C SER A 47 1.47 -2.17 8.74
N LEU A 48 0.39 -1.39 8.84
CA LEU A 48 -0.87 -1.75 9.49
C LEU A 48 -1.57 -2.97 8.85
N ALA A 49 -1.25 -3.31 7.60
CA ALA A 49 -1.76 -4.52 6.94
C ALA A 49 -1.12 -5.82 7.47
N MET A 50 0.15 -5.72 7.88
CA MET A 50 0.99 -6.84 8.31
C MET A 50 0.92 -7.05 9.82
N ASN A 51 0.74 -5.97 10.58
CA ASN A 51 0.55 -5.98 12.02
C ASN A 51 -0.95 -5.74 12.30
N PRO A 52 -1.80 -6.78 12.30
CA PRO A 52 -3.21 -6.60 12.63
C PRO A 52 -3.32 -6.01 14.04
N LEU A 53 -4.13 -4.96 14.18
CA LEU A 53 -4.46 -4.38 15.47
C LEU A 53 -5.34 -5.35 16.26
N LEU A 54 -4.69 -6.29 16.95
CA LEU A 54 -5.29 -7.03 18.05
C LEU A 54 -5.54 -6.04 19.19
N ILE A 55 -6.67 -5.35 19.15
CA ILE A 55 -7.18 -4.53 20.25
C ILE A 55 -7.57 -5.50 21.37
N PRO A 56 -6.86 -5.55 22.51
CA PRO A 56 -7.32 -6.32 23.65
C PRO A 56 -8.39 -5.49 24.36
N GLU A 57 -9.43 -6.13 24.89
CA GLU A 57 -10.48 -5.44 25.67
C GLU A 57 -9.98 -4.86 27.01
N ALA A 58 -8.69 -5.05 27.32
CA ALA A 58 -8.01 -4.58 28.52
C ALA A 58 -7.64 -3.09 28.45
N TYR A 59 -8.64 -2.20 28.50
CA TYR A 59 -8.44 -0.75 28.65
C TYR A 59 -8.05 -0.39 30.11
N ILE A 60 -6.84 -0.82 30.53
CA ILE A 60 -6.36 -0.66 31.91
C ILE A 60 -5.15 0.28 31.98
N ILE A 61 -5.36 1.36 32.77
CA ILE A 61 -4.41 2.27 33.43
C ILE A 61 -2.92 1.99 33.15
N GLY A 62 -2.27 2.87 32.38
CA GLY A 62 -0.81 2.95 32.25
C GLY A 62 -0.22 2.57 30.89
N ALA A 63 -1.03 2.02 29.97
CA ALA A 63 -0.58 1.76 28.61
C ALA A 63 -0.20 3.05 27.84
N GLN A 64 0.84 2.97 26.99
CA GLN A 64 1.14 4.03 26.03
C GLN A 64 -0.03 4.17 25.03
N PRO A 65 -0.30 5.39 24.52
CA PRO A 65 -1.38 5.58 23.55
C PRO A 65 -1.10 4.78 22.27
N LEU A 66 -2.10 4.04 21.79
CA LEU A 66 -2.03 3.14 20.62
C LEU A 66 -1.23 3.74 19.44
N CYS A 67 -1.49 5.01 19.13
CA CYS A 67 -0.87 5.76 18.04
C CYS A 67 0.63 6.02 18.16
N SER A 68 1.24 5.92 19.35
CA SER A 68 2.71 6.00 19.50
C SER A 68 3.39 4.64 19.26
N GLN A 69 2.69 3.53 19.51
CA GLN A 69 3.17 2.18 19.24
C GLN A 69 3.10 1.81 17.75
N LEU A 70 2.21 2.46 16.99
CA LEU A 70 2.05 2.23 15.55
C LEU A 70 3.25 2.74 14.73
N VAL A 71 4.09 1.78 14.32
CA VAL A 71 5.25 1.99 13.45
C VAL A 71 4.81 2.36 12.02
N GLY A 72 5.37 3.44 11.47
CA GLY A 72 5.19 3.85 10.07
C GLY A 72 4.18 4.98 9.82
N LEU A 73 3.46 5.42 10.85
CA LEU A 73 2.65 6.64 10.79
C LEU A 73 3.53 7.90 10.80
N SER A 74 3.25 8.83 9.89
CA SER A 74 3.78 10.20 9.93
C SER A 74 3.18 11.02 11.09
N GLN A 75 3.66 12.25 11.33
CA GLN A 75 3.22 13.05 12.48
C GLN A 75 1.78 13.56 12.32
N GLY A 76 1.36 13.84 11.10
CA GLY A 76 -0.04 14.13 10.75
C GLY A 76 -0.93 12.89 10.90
N GLN A 77 -0.46 11.72 10.44
CA GLN A 77 -1.18 10.46 10.63
C GLN A 77 -1.31 10.06 12.10
N LYS A 78 -0.32 10.37 12.95
CA LYS A 78 -0.42 10.16 14.41
C LYS A 78 -1.48 11.07 15.06
N LYS A 79 -1.59 12.33 14.63
CA LYS A 79 -2.66 13.24 15.08
C LYS A 79 -4.04 12.74 14.65
N LEU A 80 -4.18 12.28 13.40
CA LEU A 80 -5.44 11.69 12.92
C LEU A 80 -5.78 10.40 13.67
N CYS A 81 -4.80 9.52 13.92
CA CYS A 81 -4.97 8.33 14.74
C CYS A 81 -5.49 8.68 16.15
N GLN A 82 -4.93 9.71 16.81
CA GLN A 82 -5.36 10.12 18.15
C GLN A 82 -6.83 10.58 18.19
N LEU A 83 -7.32 11.19 17.11
CA LEU A 83 -8.71 11.65 16.94
C LEU A 83 -9.67 10.53 16.50
N TYR A 84 -9.18 9.55 15.74
CA TYR A 84 -9.97 8.54 15.03
C TYR A 84 -9.45 7.12 15.30
N GLN A 85 -9.35 6.76 16.59
CA GLN A 85 -8.71 5.51 17.04
C GLN A 85 -9.45 4.26 16.54
N ASP A 86 -10.79 4.32 16.50
CA ASP A 86 -11.68 3.29 15.94
C ASP A 86 -11.47 3.06 14.43
N HIS A 87 -10.94 4.04 13.69
CA HIS A 87 -10.68 3.90 12.26
C HIS A 87 -9.42 3.09 11.97
N MET A 88 -8.51 2.92 12.93
CA MET A 88 -7.17 2.38 12.69
C MET A 88 -7.18 0.91 12.27
N GLN A 89 -8.13 0.11 12.76
CA GLN A 89 -8.35 -1.26 12.27
C GLN A 89 -8.72 -1.24 10.78
N PHE A 90 -9.75 -0.47 10.41
CA PHE A 90 -10.26 -0.41 9.03
C PHE A 90 -9.25 0.22 8.05
N ILE A 91 -8.35 1.10 8.51
CA ILE A 91 -7.19 1.54 7.73
C ILE A 91 -6.23 0.37 7.45
N GLY A 92 -5.91 -0.44 8.46
CA GLY A 92 -5.05 -1.62 8.30
C GLY A 92 -5.67 -2.67 7.38
N GLU A 93 -6.97 -2.92 7.51
CA GLU A 93 -7.73 -3.77 6.60
C GLU A 93 -7.77 -3.19 5.17
N GLY A 94 -7.91 -1.87 5.02
CA GLY A 94 -7.90 -1.18 3.73
C GLY A 94 -6.55 -1.29 3.01
N ALA A 95 -5.45 -1.13 3.75
CA ALA A 95 -4.11 -1.42 3.25
C ALA A 95 -3.97 -2.90 2.84
N LYS A 96 -4.41 -3.83 3.70
CA LYS A 96 -4.37 -5.29 3.47
C LYS A 96 -5.18 -5.72 2.25
N MET A 97 -6.33 -5.09 2.02
CA MET A 97 -7.17 -5.25 0.83
C MET A 97 -6.43 -4.74 -0.42
N GLY A 98 -5.86 -3.54 -0.36
CA GLY A 98 -5.08 -2.96 -1.46
C GLY A 98 -3.85 -3.79 -1.86
N ILE A 99 -3.09 -4.31 -0.87
CA ILE A 99 -1.92 -5.17 -1.10
C ILE A 99 -2.33 -6.50 -1.74
N ARG A 100 -3.38 -7.16 -1.21
CA ARG A 100 -3.89 -8.43 -1.76
C ARG A 100 -4.37 -8.28 -3.20
N GLU A 101 -5.07 -7.19 -3.51
CA GLU A 101 -5.53 -6.92 -4.86
C GLU A 101 -4.37 -6.58 -5.80
N CYS A 102 -3.38 -5.82 -5.33
CA CYS A 102 -2.15 -5.56 -6.07
C CYS A 102 -1.40 -6.86 -6.40
N GLN A 103 -1.25 -7.76 -5.43
CA GLN A 103 -0.65 -9.09 -5.64
C GLN A 103 -1.48 -9.94 -6.62
N TYR A 104 -2.81 -9.90 -6.55
CA TYR A 104 -3.67 -10.58 -7.51
C TYR A 104 -3.48 -10.02 -8.93
N GLN A 105 -3.54 -8.71 -9.12
CA GLN A 105 -3.45 -8.05 -10.43
C GLN A 105 -2.06 -8.23 -11.08
N PHE A 106 -0.99 -8.35 -10.27
CA PHE A 106 0.39 -8.44 -10.74
C PHE A 106 1.00 -9.85 -10.66
N ARG A 107 0.28 -10.87 -10.17
CA ARG A 107 0.74 -12.27 -10.05
C ARG A 107 1.47 -12.83 -11.30
N HIS A 108 1.05 -12.39 -12.49
CA HIS A 108 1.57 -12.80 -13.80
C HIS A 108 2.52 -11.79 -14.47
N ARG A 109 2.95 -10.72 -13.77
CA ARG A 109 3.93 -9.73 -14.25
C ARG A 109 5.29 -9.94 -13.54
N ARG A 110 6.39 -9.44 -14.12
CA ARG A 110 7.77 -9.60 -13.58
C ARG A 110 7.94 -8.99 -12.19
N TRP A 111 7.39 -7.80 -11.97
CA TRP A 111 7.04 -7.31 -10.64
C TRP A 111 5.64 -7.83 -10.28
N ASN A 112 5.52 -8.52 -9.14
CA ASN A 112 4.28 -9.19 -8.70
C ASN A 112 3.64 -8.57 -7.46
N CYS A 113 4.01 -7.33 -7.11
CA CYS A 113 3.58 -6.66 -5.87
C CYS A 113 3.88 -7.44 -4.57
N SER A 114 4.94 -8.27 -4.59
CA SER A 114 5.48 -8.96 -3.42
C SER A 114 5.87 -7.98 -2.32
N THR A 115 5.47 -8.26 -1.08
CA THR A 115 5.91 -7.50 0.08
C THR A 115 7.31 -7.91 0.50
N VAL A 116 8.25 -6.96 0.61
CA VAL A 116 9.69 -7.28 0.74
C VAL A 116 10.16 -7.37 2.20
N ASP A 117 9.72 -6.44 3.05
CA ASP A 117 10.16 -6.31 4.44
C ASP A 117 8.99 -5.96 5.37
N ASN A 118 9.03 -6.44 6.63
CA ASN A 118 8.03 -6.09 7.65
C ASN A 118 8.00 -4.59 7.99
N ALA A 119 9.11 -3.87 7.79
CA ALA A 119 9.22 -2.43 7.99
C ALA A 119 8.61 -1.61 6.82
N SER A 120 8.81 -2.07 5.59
CA SER A 120 8.37 -1.38 4.37
C SER A 120 7.64 -2.33 3.44
N VAL A 121 6.31 -2.34 3.53
CA VAL A 121 5.44 -3.30 2.83
C VAL A 121 5.73 -3.41 1.34
N PHE A 122 5.79 -2.30 0.60
CA PHE A 122 6.12 -2.30 -0.83
C PHE A 122 7.63 -2.08 -1.12
N GLY A 123 8.49 -2.26 -0.11
CA GLY A 123 9.95 -2.20 -0.23
C GLY A 123 10.50 -0.87 -0.78
N ARG A 124 11.68 -0.95 -1.41
CA ARG A 124 12.30 0.19 -2.11
C ARG A 124 11.73 0.47 -3.50
N VAL A 125 10.85 -0.36 -4.05
CA VAL A 125 10.13 -0.06 -5.31
C VAL A 125 9.39 1.28 -5.18
N MET A 126 8.85 1.55 -3.99
CA MET A 126 8.22 2.83 -3.68
C MET A 126 9.10 4.06 -3.88
N GLN A 127 10.44 3.95 -3.80
CA GLN A 127 11.36 5.10 -3.79
C GLN A 127 11.50 5.75 -5.19
N ILE A 128 11.30 4.96 -6.24
CA ILE A 128 11.18 5.46 -7.63
C ILE A 128 9.72 5.79 -7.94
N GLY A 129 9.50 6.80 -8.78
CA GLY A 129 8.19 7.22 -9.28
C GLY A 129 7.74 6.46 -10.53
N SER A 130 7.80 5.13 -10.49
CA SER A 130 7.42 4.26 -11.61
C SER A 130 5.90 4.01 -11.72
N ARG A 131 5.47 3.30 -12.77
CA ARG A 131 4.05 2.91 -12.96
C ARG A 131 3.55 1.97 -11.85
N GLU A 132 4.42 1.10 -11.37
CA GLU A 132 4.17 0.18 -10.26
C GLU A 132 3.90 0.97 -8.98
N THR A 133 4.74 1.98 -8.68
CA THR A 133 4.50 2.97 -7.62
C THR A 133 3.17 3.71 -7.81
N ALA A 134 2.85 4.16 -9.03
CA ALA A 134 1.58 4.84 -9.31
C ALA A 134 0.36 3.97 -8.97
N PHE A 135 0.39 2.68 -9.32
CA PHE A 135 -0.67 1.73 -8.97
C PHE A 135 -0.73 1.47 -7.46
N THR A 136 0.40 1.30 -6.75
CA THR A 136 0.39 1.04 -5.29
C THR A 136 -0.23 2.17 -4.47
N TYR A 137 0.04 3.44 -4.81
CA TYR A 137 -0.60 4.59 -4.16
C TYR A 137 -2.12 4.58 -4.44
N ALA A 138 -2.52 4.39 -5.69
CA ALA A 138 -3.94 4.37 -6.09
C ALA A 138 -4.74 3.22 -5.42
N ILE A 139 -4.30 1.97 -5.52
CA ILE A 139 -5.02 0.81 -4.95
C ILE A 139 -5.09 0.87 -3.42
N SER A 140 -4.11 1.52 -2.78
CA SER A 140 -4.10 1.73 -1.33
C SER A 140 -5.08 2.80 -0.88
N ALA A 141 -5.09 3.95 -1.58
CA ALA A 141 -6.05 5.02 -1.31
C ALA A 141 -7.49 4.53 -1.56
N ALA A 142 -7.70 3.71 -2.60
CA ALA A 142 -8.94 3.01 -2.89
C ALA A 142 -9.34 2.03 -1.77
N GLY A 143 -8.40 1.22 -1.26
CA GLY A 143 -8.64 0.27 -0.18
C GLY A 143 -9.18 0.91 1.10
N VAL A 144 -8.60 2.05 1.50
CA VAL A 144 -9.08 2.83 2.67
C VAL A 144 -10.47 3.44 2.43
N VAL A 145 -10.82 3.86 1.21
CA VAL A 145 -12.21 4.28 0.91
C VAL A 145 -13.14 3.08 1.07
N ASN A 146 -12.78 1.90 0.55
CA ASN A 146 -13.65 0.73 0.56
C ASN A 146 -13.99 0.26 1.98
N THR A 147 -12.98 0.09 2.84
CA THR A 147 -13.19 -0.39 4.22
C THR A 147 -13.89 0.64 5.09
N VAL A 148 -13.42 1.90 5.12
CA VAL A 148 -14.01 2.94 5.98
C VAL A 148 -15.46 3.23 5.58
N SER A 149 -15.79 3.29 4.28
CA SER A 149 -17.19 3.48 3.84
C SER A 149 -18.12 2.32 4.19
N ARG A 150 -17.60 1.10 4.31
CA ARG A 150 -18.36 -0.10 4.71
C ARG A 150 -18.52 -0.20 6.23
N ALA A 151 -17.47 0.08 6.99
CA ALA A 151 -17.53 0.20 8.45
C ALA A 151 -18.58 1.26 8.89
N CYS A 152 -18.67 2.39 8.18
CA CYS A 152 -19.75 3.38 8.37
C CYS A 152 -21.16 2.84 8.08
N ARG A 153 -21.34 1.87 7.18
CA ARG A 153 -22.64 1.20 6.93
C ARG A 153 -22.94 0.16 8.01
N GLU A 154 -21.92 -0.51 8.52
CA GLU A 154 -22.05 -1.57 9.53
C GLU A 154 -22.23 -1.03 10.96
N GLY A 155 -21.84 0.23 11.22
CA GLY A 155 -22.02 0.90 12.51
C GLY A 155 -20.77 0.83 13.40
N GLU A 156 -19.67 0.29 12.89
CA GLU A 156 -18.39 0.06 13.59
C GLU A 156 -17.60 1.35 13.90
N LEU A 157 -18.07 2.52 13.42
CA LEU A 157 -17.37 3.80 13.50
C LEU A 157 -18.27 4.90 14.07
N ASN A 158 -17.83 5.50 15.17
CA ASN A 158 -18.63 6.47 15.93
C ASN A 158 -18.79 7.83 15.22
N SER A 159 -17.91 8.11 14.25
CA SER A 159 -17.83 9.37 13.49
C SER A 159 -18.85 9.48 12.35
N CYS A 160 -19.49 8.37 11.97
CA CYS A 160 -20.25 8.25 10.75
C CYS A 160 -21.46 7.29 10.90
N GLY A 161 -22.02 6.87 9.79
CA GLY A 161 -23.22 6.03 9.70
C GLY A 161 -23.60 5.83 8.24
N CYS A 162 -24.81 5.30 7.99
CA CYS A 162 -25.34 5.04 6.65
C CYS A 162 -25.16 6.21 5.66
N SER A 163 -24.96 5.87 4.39
CA SER A 163 -24.86 6.84 3.30
C SER A 163 -26.06 7.79 3.22
N ARG A 164 -25.79 9.10 3.14
CA ARG A 164 -26.78 10.15 2.88
C ARG A 164 -26.83 10.54 1.39
N ALA A 165 -26.52 9.59 0.50
CA ALA A 165 -26.53 9.80 -0.94
C ALA A 165 -27.96 10.12 -1.43
N ALA A 166 -28.08 11.13 -2.29
CA ALA A 166 -29.35 11.47 -2.92
C ALA A 166 -29.78 10.37 -3.91
N ARG A 167 -31.10 10.20 -4.09
CA ARG A 167 -31.68 9.28 -5.07
C ARG A 167 -31.18 9.60 -6.49
N PRO A 168 -30.62 8.63 -7.24
CA PRO A 168 -30.27 8.82 -8.65
C PRO A 168 -31.50 9.15 -9.51
N LYS A 169 -31.34 10.03 -10.50
CA LYS A 169 -32.45 10.58 -11.31
C LYS A 169 -33.05 9.55 -12.29
N ASP A 170 -32.22 8.60 -12.68
CA ASP A 170 -32.43 7.45 -13.55
C ASP A 170 -33.10 6.26 -12.83
N LEU A 171 -33.15 6.26 -11.49
CA LEU A 171 -33.73 5.17 -10.72
C LEU A 171 -35.26 5.09 -10.91
N GLN A 172 -35.75 3.97 -11.46
CA GLN A 172 -37.17 3.68 -11.71
C GLN A 172 -38.06 4.13 -10.55
N ARG A 173 -39.07 4.96 -10.83
CA ARG A 173 -39.85 5.70 -9.82
C ARG A 173 -40.38 4.82 -8.70
N ASP A 174 -40.89 3.64 -9.06
CA ASP A 174 -41.57 2.70 -8.17
C ASP A 174 -40.61 1.93 -7.24
N TRP A 175 -39.30 1.97 -7.50
CA TRP A 175 -38.28 1.43 -6.58
C TRP A 175 -38.03 2.45 -5.47
N LEU A 176 -38.08 2.00 -4.21
CA LEU A 176 -37.80 2.84 -3.04
C LEU A 176 -36.30 3.12 -2.93
N TRP A 177 -35.95 4.36 -2.55
CA TRP A 177 -34.58 4.72 -2.17
C TRP A 177 -34.48 4.76 -0.64
N GLY A 178 -33.63 3.92 -0.05
CA GLY A 178 -33.53 3.77 1.40
C GLY A 178 -32.79 2.51 1.83
N GLY A 179 -32.80 2.24 3.14
CA GLY A 179 -31.88 1.28 3.76
C GLY A 179 -30.51 1.91 4.06
N CYS A 180 -29.54 1.09 4.46
CA CYS A 180 -28.21 1.55 4.84
C CYS A 180 -27.20 1.28 3.71
N GLY A 181 -26.87 2.31 2.92
CA GLY A 181 -25.83 2.23 1.89
C GLY A 181 -24.43 2.56 2.40
N ASP A 182 -23.40 2.24 1.61
CA ASP A 182 -22.00 2.53 1.92
C ASP A 182 -21.71 4.04 1.92
N ASN A 183 -21.08 4.56 2.98
CA ASN A 183 -20.83 6.00 3.14
C ASN A 183 -19.59 6.46 2.37
N LEU A 184 -19.68 6.41 1.04
CA LEU A 184 -18.65 6.81 0.09
C LEU A 184 -18.08 8.20 0.39
N ASN A 185 -18.93 9.21 0.63
CA ASN A 185 -18.47 10.58 0.90
C ASN A 185 -17.66 10.69 2.20
N TYR A 186 -17.94 9.89 3.22
CA TYR A 186 -17.11 9.86 4.44
C TYR A 186 -15.76 9.20 4.17
N GLY A 187 -15.74 7.95 3.68
CA GLY A 187 -14.51 7.21 3.41
C GLY A 187 -13.59 7.90 2.39
N TYR A 188 -14.15 8.59 1.39
CA TYR A 188 -13.40 9.40 0.42
C TYR A 188 -12.65 10.55 1.10
N ARG A 189 -13.32 11.31 1.98
CA ARG A 189 -12.71 12.42 2.74
C ARG A 189 -11.64 11.89 3.70
N PHE A 190 -11.98 10.86 4.47
CA PHE A 190 -11.08 10.25 5.43
C PHE A 190 -9.81 9.68 4.75
N SER A 191 -9.94 8.96 3.63
CA SER A 191 -8.81 8.51 2.80
C SER A 191 -7.97 9.69 2.29
N ARG A 192 -8.60 10.80 1.88
CA ARG A 192 -7.90 12.03 1.47
C ARG A 192 -7.17 12.72 2.62
N GLU A 193 -7.67 12.65 3.85
CA GLU A 193 -7.01 13.26 5.01
C GLU A 193 -5.87 12.36 5.52
N PHE A 194 -6.12 11.06 5.70
CA PHE A 194 -5.15 10.13 6.27
C PHE A 194 -4.05 9.69 5.31
N VAL A 195 -4.38 9.33 4.06
CA VAL A 195 -3.38 8.77 3.11
C VAL A 195 -2.50 9.87 2.52
N ASP A 196 -3.04 11.07 2.30
CA ASP A 196 -2.25 12.20 1.78
C ASP A 196 -1.44 12.93 2.88
N ALA A 197 -1.71 12.71 4.18
CA ALA A 197 -1.07 13.45 5.28
C ALA A 197 0.47 13.43 5.18
N ARG A 198 1.07 12.24 5.04
CA ARG A 198 2.53 12.06 4.92
C ARG A 198 3.14 12.86 3.75
N GLU A 199 2.43 12.93 2.62
CA GLU A 199 2.86 13.66 1.43
C GLU A 199 2.71 15.19 1.62
N ARG A 200 1.71 15.64 2.39
CA ARG A 200 1.45 17.07 2.67
C ARG A 200 2.28 17.63 3.84
N GLU A 201 2.79 16.77 4.72
CA GLU A 201 3.70 17.14 5.82
C GLU A 201 5.07 17.61 5.33
N LYS A 202 5.51 17.17 4.14
CA LYS A 202 6.81 17.52 3.58
C LYS A 202 6.67 18.62 2.51
N SER A 203 7.42 19.71 2.68
CA SER A 203 7.54 20.78 1.70
C SER A 203 8.86 20.64 0.94
N TYR A 204 8.81 20.66 -0.39
CA TYR A 204 9.97 20.49 -1.26
C TYR A 204 10.13 21.70 -2.20
N PRO A 205 11.37 22.08 -2.57
CA PRO A 205 11.60 23.18 -3.50
C PRO A 205 10.84 22.99 -4.82
N LYS A 206 10.14 24.04 -5.30
CA LYS A 206 9.43 23.98 -6.60
C LYS A 206 10.42 23.65 -7.71
N GLY A 207 10.10 22.63 -8.51
CA GLY A 207 10.99 22.16 -9.58
C GLY A 207 11.96 21.03 -9.17
N SER A 208 12.02 20.64 -7.89
CA SER A 208 12.78 19.45 -7.46
C SER A 208 12.09 18.14 -7.86
N TYR A 209 12.87 17.07 -7.98
CA TYR A 209 12.37 15.71 -8.20
C TYR A 209 11.34 15.31 -7.11
N ASP A 210 11.62 15.58 -5.83
CA ASP A 210 10.68 15.30 -4.75
C ASP A 210 9.36 16.08 -4.87
N SER A 211 9.39 17.31 -5.40
CA SER A 211 8.19 18.09 -5.70
C SER A 211 7.38 17.50 -6.87
N ALA A 212 8.04 16.88 -7.86
CA ALA A 212 7.37 16.10 -8.91
C ALA A 212 6.72 14.83 -8.33
N ARG A 213 7.48 14.12 -7.48
CA ARG A 213 7.08 12.89 -6.83
C ARG A 213 5.88 13.08 -5.90
N LEU A 214 5.88 14.12 -5.07
CA LEU A 214 4.75 14.52 -4.22
C LEU A 214 3.49 14.79 -5.06
N GLN A 215 3.61 15.54 -6.17
CA GLN A 215 2.49 15.78 -7.08
C GLN A 215 1.94 14.48 -7.68
N MET A 216 2.83 13.57 -8.09
CA MET A 216 2.49 12.25 -8.64
C MET A 216 1.76 11.38 -7.61
N ASN A 217 2.25 11.32 -6.37
CA ASN A 217 1.65 10.55 -5.27
C ASN A 217 0.22 11.03 -4.96
N LEU A 218 0.03 12.35 -4.81
CA LEU A 218 -1.29 12.95 -4.56
C LEU A 218 -2.27 12.74 -5.71
N HIS A 219 -1.80 12.81 -6.96
CA HIS A 219 -2.64 12.53 -8.15
C HIS A 219 -3.10 11.07 -8.18
N ASN A 220 -2.18 10.12 -7.98
CA ASN A 220 -2.51 8.69 -8.00
C ASN A 220 -3.42 8.27 -6.82
N ASN A 221 -3.22 8.84 -5.63
CA ASN A 221 -4.15 8.69 -4.52
C ASN A 221 -5.57 9.14 -4.89
N GLU A 222 -5.70 10.29 -5.56
CA GLU A 222 -6.98 10.83 -6.02
C GLU A 222 -7.62 9.94 -7.10
N ALA A 223 -6.84 9.42 -8.06
CA ALA A 223 -7.31 8.45 -9.05
C ALA A 223 -7.83 7.16 -8.40
N GLY A 224 -7.14 6.66 -7.36
CA GLY A 224 -7.59 5.53 -6.55
C GLY A 224 -8.94 5.77 -5.86
N ARG A 225 -9.07 6.91 -5.17
CA ARG A 225 -10.35 7.34 -4.55
C ARG A 225 -11.47 7.48 -5.58
N ARG A 226 -11.16 7.99 -6.78
CA ARG A 226 -12.10 8.13 -7.89
C ARG A 226 -12.52 6.80 -8.49
N ALA A 227 -11.64 5.82 -8.63
CA ALA A 227 -12.01 4.49 -9.10
C ALA A 227 -13.11 3.87 -8.22
N VAL A 228 -12.98 3.96 -6.89
CA VAL A 228 -14.04 3.51 -5.95
C VAL A 228 -15.32 4.35 -6.10
N SER A 229 -15.19 5.67 -6.26
CA SER A 229 -16.34 6.58 -6.39
C SER A 229 -17.12 6.44 -7.71
N ASN A 230 -16.43 6.11 -8.80
CA ASN A 230 -17.01 5.99 -10.14
C ASN A 230 -17.62 4.60 -10.38
N LEU A 231 -17.22 3.59 -9.60
CA LEU A 231 -17.74 2.21 -9.62
C LEU A 231 -18.76 1.94 -8.51
N ALA A 232 -19.12 2.93 -7.69
CA ALA A 232 -20.21 2.82 -6.74
C ALA A 232 -21.56 2.93 -7.49
N ASP A 233 -22.47 1.99 -7.21
CA ASP A 233 -23.66 1.75 -8.04
C ASP A 233 -24.90 1.48 -7.15
N VAL A 234 -26.08 1.43 -7.76
CA VAL A 234 -27.35 1.16 -7.08
C VAL A 234 -27.53 -0.33 -6.86
N SER A 235 -27.35 -0.77 -5.62
CA SER A 235 -27.74 -2.10 -5.16
C SER A 235 -29.18 -2.08 -4.65
N CYS A 236 -29.90 -3.19 -4.76
CA CYS A 236 -31.28 -3.28 -4.34
C CYS A 236 -31.65 -4.67 -3.80
N LYS A 237 -32.57 -4.72 -2.85
CA LYS A 237 -33.22 -5.94 -2.35
C LYS A 237 -34.69 -5.97 -2.75
N CYS A 238 -35.17 -7.15 -3.13
CA CYS A 238 -36.58 -7.40 -3.41
C CYS A 238 -37.34 -7.77 -2.13
N HIS A 239 -38.57 -7.26 -2.03
CA HIS A 239 -39.49 -7.44 -0.91
C HIS A 239 -40.86 -7.81 -1.49
N GLY A 240 -41.22 -9.08 -1.44
CA GLY A 240 -42.47 -9.56 -2.02
C GLY A 240 -42.77 -10.99 -1.61
N VAL A 241 -44.02 -11.40 -1.79
CA VAL A 241 -44.48 -12.76 -1.46
C VAL A 241 -43.63 -13.78 -2.22
N SER A 242 -43.18 -14.82 -1.53
CA SER A 242 -42.27 -15.85 -2.06
C SER A 242 -40.97 -15.33 -2.70
N GLY A 243 -40.47 -14.16 -2.27
CA GLY A 243 -39.22 -13.56 -2.78
C GLY A 243 -39.37 -12.76 -4.07
N SER A 244 -40.60 -12.48 -4.51
CA SER A 244 -40.87 -11.63 -5.68
C SER A 244 -40.39 -10.18 -5.51
N CYS A 245 -40.15 -9.51 -6.64
CA CYS A 245 -39.67 -8.11 -6.70
C CYS A 245 -40.81 -7.08 -6.84
N SER A 246 -42.00 -7.37 -6.29
CA SER A 246 -43.18 -6.49 -6.34
C SER A 246 -42.97 -5.17 -5.60
N LEU A 247 -42.17 -5.18 -4.53
CA LEU A 247 -41.56 -3.99 -3.95
C LEU A 247 -40.04 -4.18 -3.97
N LYS A 248 -39.30 -3.08 -4.16
CA LYS A 248 -37.85 -3.07 -4.24
C LYS A 248 -37.28 -1.89 -3.47
N THR A 249 -36.28 -2.13 -2.64
CA THR A 249 -35.60 -1.08 -1.86
C THR A 249 -34.14 -1.02 -2.31
N CYS A 250 -33.64 0.18 -2.60
CA CYS A 250 -32.36 0.42 -3.25
C CYS A 250 -31.51 1.45 -2.49
N TRP A 251 -30.19 1.25 -2.50
CA TRP A 251 -29.19 2.08 -1.84
C TRP A 251 -27.91 2.17 -2.67
N LEU A 252 -27.06 3.16 -2.37
CA LEU A 252 -25.71 3.24 -2.92
C LEU A 252 -24.82 2.16 -2.27
N GLN A 253 -24.15 1.34 -3.07
CA GLN A 253 -23.21 0.32 -2.63
C GLN A 253 -21.90 0.41 -3.40
N LEU A 254 -20.77 0.20 -2.74
CA LEU A 254 -19.48 0.08 -3.40
C LEU A 254 -19.39 -1.26 -4.13
N ALA A 255 -18.90 -1.22 -5.38
CA ALA A 255 -18.53 -2.42 -6.13
C ALA A 255 -17.63 -3.38 -5.35
N ASP A 256 -17.59 -4.63 -5.82
CA ASP A 256 -16.55 -5.56 -5.41
C ASP A 256 -15.16 -4.97 -5.69
N PHE A 257 -14.24 -5.13 -4.73
CA PHE A 257 -12.92 -4.52 -4.83
C PHE A 257 -12.08 -5.09 -5.99
N ARG A 258 -12.41 -6.30 -6.49
CA ARG A 258 -11.87 -6.84 -7.74
C ARG A 258 -12.11 -5.90 -8.91
N LYS A 259 -13.35 -5.39 -9.09
CA LYS A 259 -13.67 -4.43 -10.17
C LYS A 259 -12.87 -3.13 -10.06
N VAL A 260 -12.57 -2.69 -8.83
CA VAL A 260 -11.71 -1.52 -8.58
C VAL A 260 -10.25 -1.82 -8.95
N GLY A 261 -9.77 -3.01 -8.59
CA GLY A 261 -8.45 -3.53 -9.00
C GLY A 261 -8.30 -3.64 -10.52
N ASP A 262 -9.28 -4.23 -11.20
CA ASP A 262 -9.32 -4.40 -12.65
C ASP A 262 -9.29 -3.03 -13.37
N ALA A 263 -10.16 -2.09 -12.97
CA ALA A 263 -10.22 -0.74 -13.55
C ALA A 263 -8.93 0.07 -13.30
N LEU A 264 -8.33 -0.03 -12.11
CA LEU A 264 -7.02 0.59 -11.85
C LEU A 264 -5.89 -0.13 -12.61
N LYS A 265 -6.04 -1.42 -12.91
CA LYS A 265 -5.05 -2.21 -13.66
C LYS A 265 -5.06 -1.85 -15.15
N GLU A 266 -6.21 -1.52 -15.72
CA GLU A 266 -6.31 -0.86 -17.04
C GLU A 266 -5.57 0.50 -17.03
N LYS A 267 -5.88 1.37 -16.05
CA LYS A 267 -5.23 2.69 -15.91
C LYS A 267 -3.72 2.63 -15.67
N TYR A 268 -3.19 1.51 -15.16
CA TYR A 268 -1.75 1.25 -15.08
C TYR A 268 -1.14 0.94 -16.45
N ASP A 269 -1.79 0.14 -17.29
CA ASP A 269 -1.24 -0.18 -18.63
C ASP A 269 -1.25 1.07 -19.53
N SER A 270 -2.22 1.98 -19.32
CA SER A 270 -2.31 3.29 -19.99
C SER A 270 -1.72 4.48 -19.18
N ALA A 271 -0.86 4.24 -18.19
CA ALA A 271 -0.36 5.31 -17.31
C ALA A 271 0.54 6.32 -18.06
N ALA A 272 0.37 7.61 -17.78
CA ALA A 272 1.07 8.68 -18.50
C ALA A 272 2.42 9.04 -17.88
N VAL A 273 3.47 9.15 -18.72
CA VAL A 273 4.79 9.65 -18.32
C VAL A 273 4.73 11.17 -18.19
N MET A 274 5.14 11.70 -17.04
CA MET A 274 5.08 13.13 -16.71
C MET A 274 6.47 13.70 -16.44
N LYS A 275 6.65 14.98 -16.77
CA LYS A 275 7.84 15.79 -16.43
C LYS A 275 7.41 17.09 -15.78
N LEU A 276 8.33 17.74 -15.07
CA LEU A 276 8.12 19.11 -14.60
C LEU A 276 8.27 20.11 -15.76
N ASN A 277 7.43 21.14 -15.78
CA ASN A 277 7.68 22.35 -16.56
C ASN A 277 8.44 23.40 -15.74
N SER A 278 8.87 24.49 -16.39
CA SER A 278 9.59 25.60 -15.76
C SER A 278 8.81 26.36 -14.66
N ARG A 279 7.52 26.05 -14.46
CA ARG A 279 6.69 26.58 -13.37
C ARG A 279 6.53 25.58 -12.20
N GLY A 280 7.21 24.44 -12.25
CA GLY A 280 7.16 23.39 -11.23
C GLY A 280 5.90 22.52 -11.23
N LYS A 281 5.09 22.56 -12.30
CA LYS A 281 3.89 21.72 -12.47
C LYS A 281 4.21 20.48 -13.31
N LEU A 282 3.67 19.32 -12.92
CA LEU A 282 3.64 18.14 -13.79
C LEU A 282 2.87 18.42 -15.11
N VAL A 283 3.48 18.03 -16.23
CA VAL A 283 2.92 18.03 -17.59
C VAL A 283 3.31 16.73 -18.30
N PRO A 284 2.57 16.27 -19.33
CA PRO A 284 2.97 15.12 -20.13
C PRO A 284 4.40 15.25 -20.67
N MET A 285 5.17 14.16 -20.64
CA MET A 285 6.51 14.12 -21.21
C MET A 285 6.48 14.33 -22.73
N HIS A 286 5.45 13.79 -23.39
CA HIS A 286 5.21 13.85 -24.82
C HIS A 286 3.95 14.71 -25.09
N SER A 287 4.10 15.79 -25.86
CA SER A 287 3.06 16.82 -26.05
C SER A 287 1.97 16.46 -27.07
N ASN A 288 2.11 15.34 -27.77
CA ASN A 288 1.14 14.81 -28.74
C ASN A 288 0.04 13.95 -28.07
N PHE A 289 0.10 13.74 -26.75
CA PHE A 289 -0.92 13.04 -25.98
C PHE A 289 -1.79 14.01 -25.19
N ASN A 290 -3.06 13.66 -25.00
CA ASN A 290 -3.97 14.39 -24.13
C ASN A 290 -3.43 14.44 -22.69
N ALA A 291 -3.67 15.55 -21.99
CA ALA A 291 -3.33 15.65 -20.58
C ALA A 291 -4.14 14.64 -19.75
N PRO A 292 -3.51 13.88 -18.82
CA PRO A 292 -4.21 12.89 -18.02
C PRO A 292 -5.26 13.53 -17.12
N THR A 293 -6.41 12.86 -17.00
CA THR A 293 -7.49 13.27 -16.10
C THR A 293 -7.18 12.86 -14.66
N SER A 294 -8.01 13.29 -13.71
CA SER A 294 -7.94 12.81 -12.33
C SER A 294 -8.36 11.34 -12.15
N ASN A 295 -8.81 10.65 -13.21
CA ASN A 295 -9.10 9.21 -13.20
C ASN A 295 -7.94 8.37 -13.78
N ASP A 296 -6.87 9.00 -14.30
CA ASP A 296 -5.76 8.33 -14.98
C ASP A 296 -4.52 8.29 -14.09
N LEU A 297 -3.73 7.21 -14.16
CA LEU A 297 -2.48 7.11 -13.40
C LEU A 297 -1.33 7.84 -14.10
N VAL A 298 -0.43 8.41 -13.31
CA VAL A 298 0.74 9.16 -13.79
C VAL A 298 2.01 8.69 -13.10
N HIS A 299 3.12 8.70 -13.83
CA HIS A 299 4.43 8.34 -13.30
C HIS A 299 5.51 9.31 -13.82
N ILE A 300 6.65 9.41 -13.13
CA ILE A 300 7.75 10.34 -13.48
C ILE A 300 9.04 9.61 -13.89
N ASP A 301 9.23 8.37 -13.43
CA ASP A 301 10.39 7.54 -13.75
C ASP A 301 9.99 6.34 -14.61
N GLN A 302 10.92 5.86 -15.42
CA GLN A 302 10.75 4.62 -16.16
C GLN A 302 10.78 3.41 -15.22
N SER A 303 9.88 2.44 -15.44
CA SER A 303 9.91 1.15 -14.71
C SER A 303 11.27 0.46 -14.91
N PRO A 304 11.95 0.02 -13.83
CA PRO A 304 13.27 -0.61 -13.91
C PRO A 304 13.18 -2.01 -14.50
N ASP A 305 14.34 -2.62 -14.80
CA ASP A 305 14.35 -4.06 -15.08
C ASP A 305 14.06 -4.87 -13.80
N TYR A 306 12.97 -5.64 -13.85
CA TYR A 306 12.56 -6.57 -12.80
C TYR A 306 13.04 -8.01 -13.03
N CYS A 307 13.77 -8.31 -14.12
CA CYS A 307 14.31 -9.64 -14.38
C CYS A 307 15.39 -10.05 -13.38
N LEU A 308 16.22 -9.09 -12.94
CA LEU A 308 17.34 -9.30 -12.01
C LEU A 308 17.02 -8.75 -10.61
N LYS A 309 17.61 -9.35 -9.58
CA LYS A 309 17.53 -8.86 -8.20
C LYS A 309 18.36 -7.59 -8.06
N ASN A 310 17.73 -6.49 -7.66
CA ASN A 310 18.37 -5.19 -7.47
C ASN A 310 17.75 -4.49 -6.25
N GLN A 311 18.49 -4.46 -5.15
CA GLN A 311 17.99 -3.92 -3.88
C GLN A 311 17.72 -2.41 -3.94
N SER A 312 18.46 -1.67 -4.77
CA SER A 312 18.29 -0.21 -4.92
C SER A 312 16.97 0.15 -5.62
N THR A 313 16.52 -0.64 -6.59
CA THR A 313 15.21 -0.47 -7.24
C THR A 313 14.08 -1.24 -6.54
N GLY A 314 14.40 -2.04 -5.52
CA GLY A 314 13.48 -2.96 -4.87
C GLY A 314 13.08 -4.18 -5.69
N SER A 315 13.76 -4.47 -6.80
CA SER A 315 13.52 -5.68 -7.58
C SER A 315 14.01 -6.92 -6.86
N ILE A 316 13.15 -7.94 -6.73
CA ILE A 316 13.52 -9.28 -6.22
C ILE A 316 14.13 -10.15 -7.35
N GLY A 317 13.90 -9.81 -8.62
CA GLY A 317 14.24 -10.65 -9.78
C GLY A 317 13.17 -11.69 -10.11
N THR A 318 13.34 -12.42 -11.22
CA THR A 318 12.41 -13.49 -11.64
C THR A 318 12.93 -14.92 -11.46
N VAL A 319 14.15 -15.09 -10.94
CA VAL A 319 14.72 -16.40 -10.57
C VAL A 319 13.79 -17.14 -9.60
N GLY A 320 13.58 -18.44 -9.80
CA GLY A 320 12.73 -19.27 -8.92
C GLY A 320 11.22 -19.06 -9.08
N ARG A 321 10.76 -18.24 -10.06
CA ARG A 321 9.34 -18.04 -10.33
C ARG A 321 8.74 -19.08 -11.24
N LEU A 322 7.53 -19.52 -10.92
CA LEU A 322 6.66 -20.29 -11.83
C LEU A 322 6.31 -19.47 -13.07
N CYS A 323 6.41 -20.09 -14.24
CA CYS A 323 6.03 -19.54 -15.53
C CYS A 323 5.15 -20.52 -16.33
N ASN A 324 4.51 -20.01 -17.37
CA ASN A 324 3.63 -20.78 -18.24
C ASN A 324 4.34 -21.09 -19.57
N LYS A 325 4.47 -22.37 -19.94
CA LYS A 325 5.14 -22.77 -21.19
C LYS A 325 4.29 -22.54 -22.45
N THR A 326 2.96 -22.47 -22.32
CA THR A 326 2.04 -22.34 -23.47
C THR A 326 1.49 -20.92 -23.66
N SER A 327 1.93 -19.95 -22.85
CA SER A 327 1.56 -18.54 -23.02
C SER A 327 2.67 -17.75 -23.71
N GLU A 328 2.28 -16.96 -24.70
CA GLU A 328 3.09 -15.91 -25.33
C GLU A 328 3.01 -14.58 -24.53
N GLY A 329 2.16 -14.54 -23.49
CA GLY A 329 1.95 -13.39 -22.62
C GLY A 329 3.05 -13.22 -21.56
N MET A 330 2.87 -12.26 -20.64
CA MET A 330 3.86 -11.95 -19.59
C MET A 330 4.00 -13.03 -18.50
N ASP A 331 3.05 -13.98 -18.41
CA ASP A 331 3.20 -15.23 -17.66
C ASP A 331 4.05 -16.28 -18.41
N GLY A 332 4.20 -16.10 -19.72
CA GLY A 332 5.00 -16.94 -20.62
C GLY A 332 6.44 -17.08 -20.16
N CYS A 333 6.99 -18.30 -20.21
CA CYS A 333 8.34 -18.58 -19.72
C CYS A 333 9.44 -17.77 -20.44
N GLU A 334 9.27 -17.43 -21.72
CA GLU A 334 10.20 -16.55 -22.44
C GLU A 334 10.25 -15.15 -21.80
N LEU A 335 9.08 -14.53 -21.61
CA LEU A 335 8.98 -13.18 -21.07
C LEU A 335 9.19 -13.10 -19.56
N MET A 336 8.78 -14.10 -18.77
CA MET A 336 8.97 -14.10 -17.31
C MET A 336 10.41 -14.46 -16.92
N CYS A 337 11.02 -15.43 -17.58
CA CYS A 337 12.40 -15.85 -17.29
C CYS A 337 13.46 -15.01 -18.03
N CYS A 338 13.03 -14.06 -18.86
CA CYS A 338 13.87 -13.06 -19.49
C CYS A 338 15.03 -13.66 -20.30
N GLY A 339 14.74 -14.68 -21.10
CA GLY A 339 15.73 -15.38 -21.93
C GLY A 339 16.69 -16.32 -21.17
N ARG A 340 16.70 -16.35 -19.83
CA ARG A 340 17.57 -17.27 -19.04
C ARG A 340 17.17 -18.74 -19.12
N GLY A 341 16.03 -19.03 -19.74
CA GLY A 341 15.41 -20.35 -19.75
C GLY A 341 14.75 -20.72 -18.41
N TYR A 342 14.28 -21.95 -18.34
CA TYR A 342 13.53 -22.50 -17.21
C TYR A 342 13.89 -23.98 -17.01
N ASP A 343 13.68 -24.47 -15.80
CA ASP A 343 13.66 -25.91 -15.51
C ASP A 343 12.24 -26.43 -15.49
N GLN A 344 12.07 -27.71 -15.84
CA GLN A 344 10.80 -28.43 -15.79
C GLN A 344 10.89 -29.51 -14.71
N PHE A 345 9.89 -29.56 -13.83
CA PHE A 345 9.73 -30.65 -12.87
C PHE A 345 8.26 -31.07 -12.76
N LYS A 346 8.03 -32.32 -12.34
CA LYS A 346 6.68 -32.84 -12.11
C LYS A 346 6.27 -32.58 -10.67
N ALA A 347 5.17 -31.87 -10.49
CA ALA A 347 4.59 -31.57 -9.19
C ALA A 347 3.28 -32.35 -9.00
N HIS A 348 3.05 -32.79 -7.76
CA HIS A 348 1.78 -33.37 -7.35
C HIS A 348 0.84 -32.23 -6.91
N LEU A 349 -0.05 -31.81 -7.81
CA LEU A 349 -1.13 -30.89 -7.49
C LEU A 349 -2.21 -31.65 -6.71
N VAL A 350 -2.45 -31.24 -5.47
CA VAL A 350 -3.44 -31.85 -4.58
C VAL A 350 -4.63 -30.92 -4.45
N GLU A 351 -5.81 -31.37 -4.90
CA GLU A 351 -7.03 -30.56 -4.96
C GLU A 351 -8.28 -31.29 -4.44
N ARG A 352 -9.33 -30.51 -4.14
CA ARG A 352 -10.62 -31.03 -3.68
C ARG A 352 -11.54 -31.27 -4.88
N CYS A 353 -11.57 -32.51 -5.34
CA CYS A 353 -12.29 -32.93 -6.55
C CYS A 353 -13.60 -33.67 -6.22
N ASN A 354 -14.43 -33.91 -7.24
CA ASN A 354 -15.63 -34.76 -7.14
C ASN A 354 -16.55 -34.39 -5.96
N CYS A 355 -16.66 -33.09 -5.68
CA CYS A 355 -17.42 -32.55 -4.56
C CYS A 355 -18.91 -32.82 -4.70
N LYS A 356 -19.49 -33.55 -3.74
CA LYS A 356 -20.94 -33.76 -3.63
C LYS A 356 -21.50 -32.94 -2.49
N PHE A 357 -22.53 -32.15 -2.76
CA PHE A 357 -23.34 -31.53 -1.72
C PHE A 357 -24.24 -32.59 -1.09
N HIS A 358 -24.23 -32.68 0.24
CA HIS A 358 -25.17 -33.46 1.02
C HIS A 358 -26.21 -32.50 1.60
N TRP A 359 -27.48 -32.72 1.23
CA TRP A 359 -28.59 -32.00 1.84
C TRP A 359 -28.69 -32.41 3.33
N CYS A 360 -28.81 -31.42 4.24
CA CYS A 360 -28.15 -31.35 5.56
C CYS A 360 -26.75 -30.66 5.61
N CYS A 361 -26.50 -29.77 4.65
CA CYS A 361 -25.62 -28.59 4.79
C CYS A 361 -24.10 -28.81 4.82
N TYR A 362 -23.57 -29.87 4.17
CA TYR A 362 -22.11 -30.00 3.97
C TYR A 362 -21.73 -30.46 2.55
N VAL A 363 -20.52 -30.10 2.12
CA VAL A 363 -19.94 -30.57 0.85
C VAL A 363 -18.85 -31.60 1.15
N LYS A 364 -19.02 -32.82 0.63
CA LYS A 364 -18.04 -33.90 0.74
C LYS A 364 -17.29 -34.04 -0.59
N CYS A 365 -16.07 -33.51 -0.62
CA CYS A 365 -15.12 -33.71 -1.72
C CYS A 365 -14.23 -34.92 -1.47
N ARG A 366 -13.74 -35.52 -2.55
CA ARG A 366 -12.54 -36.38 -2.51
C ARG A 366 -11.30 -35.49 -2.61
N VAL A 367 -10.16 -36.01 -2.18
CA VAL A 367 -8.87 -35.44 -2.53
C VAL A 367 -8.41 -36.12 -3.82
N CYS A 368 -8.10 -35.34 -4.85
CA CYS A 368 -7.42 -35.83 -6.04
C CYS A 368 -5.97 -35.34 -6.02
N THR A 369 -5.08 -36.16 -6.55
CA THR A 369 -3.68 -35.80 -6.82
C THR A 369 -3.44 -35.95 -8.30
N THR A 370 -3.20 -34.85 -9.00
CA THR A 370 -2.82 -34.83 -10.41
C THR A 370 -1.32 -34.55 -10.53
N VAL A 371 -0.65 -35.20 -11.48
CA VAL A 371 0.75 -34.90 -11.79
C VAL A 371 0.77 -33.85 -12.89
N VAL A 372 1.28 -32.67 -12.58
CA VAL A 372 1.38 -31.53 -13.51
C VAL A 372 2.84 -31.17 -13.74
N ASP A 373 3.19 -30.84 -14.98
CA ASP A 373 4.50 -30.25 -15.29
C ASP A 373 4.49 -28.78 -14.86
N GLN A 374 5.44 -28.41 -13.99
CA GLN A 374 5.70 -27.03 -13.58
C GLN A 374 7.01 -26.55 -14.20
N PHE A 375 7.01 -25.29 -14.61
CA PHE A 375 8.15 -24.62 -15.23
C PHE A 375 8.60 -23.47 -14.33
N VAL A 376 9.88 -23.43 -13.98
CA VAL A 376 10.44 -22.40 -13.08
C VAL A 376 11.65 -21.72 -13.71
N CYS A 377 11.66 -20.39 -13.65
CA CYS A 377 12.72 -19.56 -14.21
C CYS A 377 14.07 -19.76 -13.51
N LYS A 378 15.12 -19.82 -14.33
CA LYS A 378 16.53 -19.73 -13.91
C LYS A 378 16.92 -18.32 -13.52
#